data_AF-A0A662H9X7-F1
#
_entry.id   AF-A0A662H9X7-F1
#
_cell.length_a   1.000
_cell.length_b   1.000
_cell.length_c   1.000
_cell.angle_alpha   90.00
_cell.angle_beta   90.00
_cell.angle_gamma   90.00
#
_symmetry.space_group_name_H-M   'P 1'
#
loop_
_entity.id
_entity.type
_entity.pdbx_description
1 polymer ?
#
loop_
_entity_poly.entity_id
_entity_poly.type
_entity_poly.pdbx_seq_one_letter_code
_entity_poly.pdbx_strand_id
1 'polypeptide(L)' 'MSQGPKLEIVQIDLPKGVNVIIGQTHFIKSVEDIAEALVNSVPNIKFGLAFCEASGDRLIRHDGNDEDLRKLA' A
#
# COMPACT_ATOMS: atom_id res chain seq x y z
N MET A 1 1.65 -34.87 -7.41
CA MET A 1 2.50 -34.26 -6.37
C MET A 1 2.31 -32.75 -6.47
N SER A 2 1.74 -32.11 -5.44
CA SER A 2 1.62 -30.65 -5.42
C SER A 2 3.04 -30.07 -5.43
N GLN A 3 3.34 -29.20 -6.38
CA GLN A 3 4.59 -28.45 -6.34
C GLN A 3 4.66 -27.69 -5.01
N GLY A 4 5.83 -27.71 -4.37
CA GLY A 4 6.07 -26.97 -3.14
C GLY A 4 5.89 -25.46 -3.34
N PRO A 5 5.94 -24.66 -2.26
CA PRO A 5 5.80 -23.22 -2.37
C PRO A 5 6.89 -22.63 -3.28
N LYS A 6 6.48 -21.75 -4.21
CA LYS A 6 7.40 -20.94 -5.01
C LYS A 6 7.93 -19.80 -4.14
N LEU A 7 9.24 -19.64 -4.07
CA LEU A 7 9.88 -18.47 -3.47
C LEU A 7 10.15 -17.42 -4.56
N GLU A 8 9.84 -16.16 -4.26
CA GLU A 8 10.03 -15.03 -5.15
C GLU A 8 10.59 -13.85 -4.36
N ILE A 9 11.59 -13.17 -4.94
CA ILE A 9 12.20 -11.97 -4.37
C ILE A 9 11.64 -10.78 -5.15
N VAL A 10 10.92 -9.91 -4.46
CA VAL A 10 10.39 -8.66 -5.03
C VAL A 10 11.24 -7.51 -4.52
N GLN A 11 11.95 -6.85 -5.43
CA GLN A 11 12.74 -5.66 -5.12
C GLN A 11 11.84 -4.44 -5.04
N ILE A 12 12.08 -3.57 -4.05
CA ILE A 12 11.34 -2.32 -3.85
C ILE A 12 12.34 -1.19 -3.99
N ASP A 13 12.28 -0.49 -5.12
CA ASP A 13 13.15 0.62 -5.44
C ASP A 13 12.54 1.93 -4.94
N LEU A 14 13.16 2.53 -3.93
CA LEU A 14 12.67 3.76 -3.32
C LEU A 14 13.43 4.99 -3.82
N PRO A 15 12.73 6.03 -4.29
CA PRO A 15 13.34 7.33 -4.55
C PRO A 15 13.98 7.92 -3.29
N LYS A 16 15.00 8.76 -3.48
CA LYS A 16 15.68 9.44 -2.36
C LYS A 16 14.68 10.28 -1.56
N GLY A 17 14.65 10.06 -0.24
CA GLY A 17 13.77 10.80 0.68
C GLY A 17 12.38 10.18 0.88
N VAL A 18 12.10 9.04 0.25
CA VAL A 18 10.87 8.26 0.46
C VAL A 18 11.12 7.13 1.46
N ASN A 19 10.15 6.88 2.33
CA ASN A 19 10.12 5.72 3.21
C ASN A 19 8.96 4.80 2.77
N VAL A 20 9.11 3.50 2.98
CA VAL A 20 8.06 2.51 2.71
C VAL A 20 7.65 1.79 3.98
N ILE A 21 6.35 1.53 4.13
CA ILE A 21 5.79 0.67 5.16
C ILE A 21 4.95 -0.39 4.44
N ILE A 22 5.24 -1.66 4.72
CA ILE A 22 4.52 -2.79 4.15
C ILE A 22 3.86 -3.54 5.29
N GLY A 23 2.57 -3.82 5.14
CA GLY A 23 1.77 -4.51 6.14
C GLY A 23 0.78 -5.46 5.49
N GLN A 24 0.14 -6.25 6.34
CA GLN A 24 -0.97 -7.10 5.95
C GLN A 24 -2.20 -6.69 6.76
N THR A 25 -3.30 -6.44 6.06
CA THR A 25 -4.58 -6.12 6.66
C THR A 25 -5.69 -6.86 5.93
N HIS A 26 -6.91 -6.71 6.42
CA HIS A 26 -8.13 -7.26 5.84
C HIS A 26 -9.22 -6.19 5.86
N PHE A 27 -10.26 -6.39 5.06
CA PHE A 27 -11.41 -5.49 4.93
C PHE A 27 -11.12 -4.16 4.18
N ILE A 28 -12.03 -3.79 3.28
CA ILE A 28 -11.85 -2.71 2.30
C ILE A 28 -11.67 -1.32 2.94
N LYS A 29 -12.25 -1.10 4.12
CA LYS A 29 -12.11 0.14 4.87
C LYS A 29 -10.68 0.43 5.32
N SER A 30 -9.79 -0.57 5.29
CA SER A 30 -8.37 -0.37 5.61
C SER A 30 -7.72 0.75 4.79
N VAL A 31 -8.11 0.94 3.52
CA VAL A 31 -7.50 2.00 2.70
C VAL A 31 -7.88 3.39 3.23
N GLU A 32 -9.14 3.59 3.62
CA GLU A 32 -9.66 4.83 4.18
C GLU A 32 -9.10 5.08 5.58
N ASP A 33 -9.18 4.07 6.46
CA ASP A 33 -8.76 4.17 7.85
C ASP A 33 -7.24 4.48 7.96
N ILE A 34 -6.41 3.90 7.09
CA ILE A 34 -4.96 4.15 7.06
C ILE A 34 -4.66 5.54 6.47
N ALA A 35 -5.36 5.96 5.40
CA ALA A 35 -5.20 7.29 4.83
C ALA A 35 -5.55 8.37 5.86
N GLU A 36 -6.65 8.21 6.60
CA GLU A 36 -7.02 9.08 7.71
C GLU A 36 -5.97 9.09 8.82
N ALA A 37 -5.44 7.92 9.20
CA ALA A 37 -4.38 7.85 10.20
C ALA A 37 -3.13 8.65 9.79
N LEU A 38 -2.73 8.58 8.51
CA LEU A 38 -1.59 9.32 7.97
C LEU A 38 -1.84 10.83 7.99
N VAL A 39 -2.95 11.29 7.42
CA VAL A 39 -3.29 12.73 7.34
C VAL A 39 -3.41 13.36 8.73
N ASN A 40 -3.94 12.63 9.72
CA ASN A 40 -4.10 13.12 11.09
C ASN A 40 -2.82 13.04 11.93
N SER A 41 -1.78 12.32 11.48
CA SER A 41 -0.54 12.16 12.24
C SER A 41 0.47 13.30 12.02
N VAL A 42 0.57 13.81 10.79
CA VAL A 42 1.56 14.85 10.43
C VAL A 42 0.92 15.88 9.49
N PRO A 43 0.90 17.19 9.85
CA PRO A 43 0.42 18.23 8.96
C PRO A 43 1.19 18.24 7.62
N ASN A 44 0.45 18.35 6.51
CA ASN A 44 1.00 18.40 5.15
C ASN A 44 1.82 17.16 4.72
N ILE A 45 1.62 16.01 5.36
CA ILE A 45 2.26 14.76 4.92
C ILE A 45 1.96 14.49 3.44
N LYS A 46 2.97 14.04 2.71
CA LYS A 46 2.83 13.50 1.35
C LYS A 46 2.91 11.99 1.41
N PHE A 47 1.89 11.32 0.89
CA PHE A 47 1.83 9.86 0.91
C PHE A 47 1.05 9.30 -0.29
N GLY A 48 1.38 8.06 -0.62
CA GLY A 48 0.57 7.17 -1.44
C GLY A 48 0.36 5.86 -0.67
N LEU A 49 -0.81 5.26 -0.85
CA LEU A 49 -1.23 4.05 -0.19
C LEU A 49 -1.93 3.14 -1.19
N ALA A 50 -1.59 1.86 -1.17
CA ALA A 50 -2.27 0.82 -1.93
C ALA A 50 -2.61 -0.37 -1.04
N PHE A 51 -3.73 -1.01 -1.35
CA PHE A 51 -4.28 -2.17 -0.65
C PHE A 51 -4.80 -3.19 -1.65
N CYS A 52 -4.25 -4.40 -1.59
CA CYS A 52 -4.68 -5.53 -2.41
C CYS A 52 -5.96 -6.17 -1.82
N GLU A 53 -7.11 -5.91 -2.44
CA GLU A 53 -8.37 -6.52 -2.03
C GLU A 53 -8.31 -8.05 -2.23
N ALA A 54 -8.41 -8.81 -1.14
CA ALA A 54 -8.18 -10.26 -1.18
C ALA A 54 -9.37 -11.08 -1.72
N SER A 55 -10.55 -10.46 -1.86
CA SER A 55 -11.79 -11.11 -2.28
C SER A 55 -12.64 -10.15 -3.14
N GLY A 56 -13.83 -10.58 -3.56
CA GLY A 56 -14.73 -9.70 -4.33
C GLY A 56 -14.13 -9.30 -5.69
N ASP A 57 -14.10 -8.00 -5.97
CA ASP A 57 -13.56 -7.45 -7.22
C ASP A 57 -12.04 -7.62 -7.34
N ARG A 58 -11.36 -7.81 -6.19
CA ARG A 58 -9.91 -8.04 -6.09
C ARG A 58 -9.07 -6.92 -6.74
N LEU A 59 -9.51 -5.68 -6.53
CA LEU A 59 -8.83 -4.50 -7.06
C LEU A 59 -7.68 -4.08 -6.15
N ILE A 60 -6.71 -3.38 -6.75
CA ILE A 60 -5.78 -2.54 -6.00
C ILE A 60 -6.57 -1.28 -5.62
N ARG A 61 -6.99 -1.20 -4.36
CA ARG A 61 -7.58 0.02 -3.80
C ARG A 61 -6.44 0.94 -3.42
N HIS A 62 -6.56 2.23 -3.71
CA HIS A 62 -5.48 3.17 -3.45
C HIS A 62 -6.01 4.53 -3.02
N ASP A 63 -5.24 5.23 -2.20
CA ASP A 63 -5.49 6.61 -1.78
C ASP A 63 -4.16 7.35 -1.64
N GLY A 64 -4.19 8.67 -1.53
CA GLY A 64 -3.00 9.49 -1.41
C GLY A 64 -3.18 10.91 -1.91
N ASN A 65 -2.34 11.81 -1.42
CA ASN A 65 -2.37 13.24 -1.76
C ASN A 65 -1.12 13.68 -2.56
N ASP A 66 -0.36 12.70 -3.06
CA ASP A 66 0.76 12.84 -3.97
C ASP A 66 0.65 11.76 -5.04
N GLU A 67 0.48 12.17 -6.29
CA GLU A 67 0.20 11.25 -7.40
C GLU A 67 1.40 10.36 -7.76
N ASP A 68 2.63 10.82 -7.52
CA ASP A 68 3.82 10.01 -7.78
C ASP A 68 3.97 8.94 -6.70
N LEU A 69 3.71 9.28 -5.43
CA LEU A 69 3.71 8.30 -4.35
C LEU A 69 2.54 7.31 -4.47
N ARG A 70 1.36 7.76 -4.93
CA ARG A 70 0.19 6.89 -5.15
C ARG A 70 0.43 5.87 -6.26
N LYS A 71 1.20 6.21 -7.29
CA LYS A 71 1.61 5.26 -8.35
C LYS A 71 2.73 4.33 -7.92
N LEU A 72 3.54 4.75 -6.95
CA LEU A 72 4.61 3.94 -6.39
C LEU A 72 4.08 2.83 -5.46
N ALA A 73 2.99 3.11 -4.75
CA ALA A 73 2.30 2.16 -3.87
C ALA A 73 1.44 1.16 -4.66
#